data_AF-A0A2W4KDR6-F1
#
_entry.id   AF-A0A2W4KDR6-F1
#
_cell.length_a   1.000
_cell.length_b   1.000
_cell.length_c   1.000
_cell.angle_alpha   90.00
_cell.angle_beta   90.00
_cell.angle_gamma   90.00
#
_symmetry.space_group_name_H-M   'P 1'
#
loop_
_entity.id
_entity.type
_entity.pdbx_description
1 polymer ?
#
loop_
_entity_poly.entity_id
_entity_poly.type
_entity_poly.pdbx_seq_one_letter_code
_entity_poly.pdbx_strand_id
1 'polypeptide(L)'
;MQTVSIRYSTSVSRTLVRVLKASAVIWCAIPVVWIFACLGPFILTLAQAMPTAHAFWSIQEALLTLASRVVAPIATILAGCLLLLIFLDDRIIVSRQGLVLPLSLCVQFYCHRNRLWSELKKSVLIKRDGQNICLKLNFHDGNFVVFEADEMSEDDLNKLLIASRTLAPTDDRDKEDLGNPENAASIPIDISTFTSLWESEMTLRYRATTYVPLLPGRVLNVGIIVEKALSYGGSAAIYLARKQDGSPVVLKEFVVADSSNEDTRKKALAMFKKEAALLSKLNHQDIARIYDHFVEDGRHYMTLQFIQGEDLRRLVARRGAISERRVAQWMRQLLEIMRYLENQSPPVVHRDLTPENIVFRAKGTLALIDFGAANEFIGTATGTVVGKQGYIAPEQFRGKAELKSDIYSLGCTAHFLLTGKDPEALMQSCPKRLNTQITDNMNDLIMQMTSQQTEERPSAEQALRTIEMLGYYREGEV
;
A
#
# COMPACT_ATOMS: atom_id res chain seq x y z
N MET A 1 6.27 -0.24 -5.39
CA MET A 1 5.81 0.65 -4.30
C MET A 1 4.65 1.40 -4.87
N GLN A 2 3.49 1.26 -4.22
CA GLN A 2 2.36 2.10 -4.49
C GLN A 2 2.73 3.55 -4.11
N THR A 3 2.14 4.47 -4.84
CA THR A 3 2.16 5.90 -4.55
C THR A 3 1.57 6.16 -3.16
N VAL A 4 2.31 6.81 -2.27
CA VAL A 4 1.87 7.17 -0.91
C VAL A 4 1.40 8.63 -0.93
N SER A 5 0.19 8.89 -0.45
CA SER A 5 -0.33 10.25 -0.31
C SER A 5 -0.18 10.70 1.14
N ILE A 6 0.53 11.79 1.35
CA ILE A 6 0.72 12.47 2.64
C ILE A 6 -0.11 13.74 2.63
N ARG A 7 -0.81 14.04 3.73
CA ARG A 7 -1.50 15.33 3.89
C ARG A 7 -0.54 16.34 4.53
N TYR A 8 -0.38 17.50 3.90
CA TYR A 8 0.43 18.60 4.39
C TYR A 8 -0.28 19.92 4.14
N SER A 9 -0.56 20.66 5.21
CA SER A 9 -1.24 21.95 5.12
C SER A 9 -0.60 22.96 6.05
N THR A 10 -0.08 24.04 5.49
CA THR A 10 0.53 25.09 6.30
C THR A 10 -0.51 25.80 7.16
N SER A 11 -0.10 26.32 8.32
CA SER A 11 -0.93 27.17 9.18
C SER A 11 -1.51 28.37 8.41
N VAL A 12 -0.69 28.96 7.54
CA VAL A 12 -1.07 30.03 6.61
C VAL A 12 -2.12 29.53 5.61
N SER A 13 -1.90 28.39 4.96
CA SER A 13 -2.86 27.82 4.00
C SER A 13 -4.22 27.55 4.65
N ARG A 14 -4.24 26.93 5.85
CA ARG A 14 -5.49 26.66 6.59
C ARG A 14 -6.26 27.94 6.92
N THR A 15 -5.55 28.99 7.34
CA THR A 15 -6.16 30.29 7.67
C THR A 15 -6.70 30.96 6.41
N LEU A 16 -5.93 30.95 5.34
CA LEU A 16 -6.31 31.55 4.07
C LEU A 16 -7.51 30.84 3.44
N VAL A 17 -7.55 29.50 3.45
CA VAL A 17 -8.72 28.72 2.98
C VAL A 17 -9.97 29.05 3.79
N ARG A 18 -9.87 29.25 5.12
CA ARG A 18 -11.01 29.67 5.94
C ARG A 18 -11.50 31.06 5.56
N VAL A 19 -10.58 32.01 5.38
CA VAL A 19 -10.91 33.39 4.96
C VAL A 19 -11.55 33.38 3.56
N LEU A 20 -10.94 32.71 2.58
CA LEU A 20 -11.44 32.63 1.21
C LEU A 20 -12.82 31.95 1.15
N LYS A 21 -13.06 30.89 1.95
CA LYS A 21 -14.38 30.25 2.06
C LYS A 21 -15.42 31.17 2.69
N ALA A 22 -15.05 31.92 3.73
CA ALA A 22 -15.95 32.89 4.36
C ALA A 22 -16.27 34.06 3.43
N SER A 23 -15.29 34.54 2.66
CA SER A 23 -15.46 35.62 1.68
C SER A 23 -16.11 35.17 0.37
N ALA A 24 -16.21 33.86 0.10
CA ALA A 24 -16.85 33.35 -1.12
C ALA A 24 -18.31 33.81 -1.26
N VAL A 25 -19.04 33.92 -0.14
CA VAL A 25 -20.42 34.44 -0.12
C VAL A 25 -20.46 35.89 -0.59
N ILE A 26 -19.46 36.69 -0.19
CA ILE A 26 -19.31 38.09 -0.57
C ILE A 26 -18.97 38.20 -2.06
N TRP A 27 -18.07 37.34 -2.57
CA TRP A 27 -17.70 37.31 -3.98
C TRP A 27 -18.85 36.91 -4.92
N CYS A 28 -19.80 36.11 -4.45
CA CYS A 28 -21.00 35.77 -5.22
C CYS A 28 -22.07 36.88 -5.14
N ALA A 29 -22.17 37.61 -4.03
CA ALA A 29 -23.18 38.64 -3.81
C ALA A 29 -22.83 40.00 -4.43
N ILE A 30 -21.57 40.44 -4.35
CA ILE A 30 -21.10 41.73 -4.87
C ILE A 30 -21.38 41.92 -6.38
N PRO A 31 -21.09 40.95 -7.26
CA PRO A 31 -21.34 41.08 -8.69
C PRO A 31 -22.82 41.27 -9.01
N VAL A 32 -23.72 40.59 -8.29
CA VAL A 32 -25.17 40.71 -8.49
C VAL A 32 -25.64 42.12 -8.13
N VAL A 33 -25.24 42.62 -6.96
CA VAL A 33 -25.59 43.99 -6.52
C VAL A 33 -25.00 45.05 -7.46
N TRP A 34 -23.76 44.86 -7.93
CA TRP A 34 -23.10 45.78 -8.86
C TRP A 34 -23.72 45.78 -10.26
N ILE A 35 -24.12 44.62 -10.77
CA ILE A 35 -24.84 44.50 -12.05
C ILE A 35 -26.13 45.33 -11.97
N PHE A 36 -26.94 45.15 -10.92
CA PHE A 36 -28.18 45.94 -10.74
C PHE A 36 -27.93 47.44 -10.51
N ALA A 37 -26.90 47.79 -9.73
CA ALA A 37 -26.54 49.18 -9.44
C ALA A 37 -25.97 49.93 -10.67
N CYS A 38 -25.41 49.21 -11.66
CA CYS A 38 -24.88 49.81 -12.89
C CYS A 38 -25.89 49.81 -14.04
N LEU A 39 -26.79 48.83 -14.09
CA LEU A 39 -27.89 48.76 -15.07
C LEU A 39 -28.81 49.98 -14.97
N GLY A 40 -29.16 50.42 -13.75
CA GLY A 40 -30.04 51.57 -13.53
C GLY A 40 -29.50 52.88 -14.16
N PRO A 41 -28.30 53.35 -13.77
CA PRO A 41 -27.67 54.52 -14.38
C PRO A 41 -27.46 54.38 -15.88
N PHE A 42 -27.05 53.18 -16.37
CA PHE A 42 -26.87 52.91 -17.79
C PHE A 42 -28.16 53.14 -18.58
N ILE A 43 -29.28 52.55 -18.12
CA ILE A 43 -30.61 52.73 -18.71
C ILE A 43 -31.03 54.20 -18.66
N LEU A 44 -30.71 54.91 -17.58
CA LEU A 44 -31.02 56.35 -17.44
C LEU A 44 -30.24 57.21 -18.45
N THR A 45 -28.93 56.98 -18.62
CA THR A 45 -28.12 57.64 -19.66
C THR A 45 -28.59 57.29 -21.06
N LEU A 46 -28.99 56.04 -21.31
CA LEU A 46 -29.54 55.62 -22.60
C LEU A 46 -30.85 56.36 -22.92
N ALA A 47 -31.71 56.53 -21.90
CA ALA A 47 -32.97 57.26 -22.03
C ALA A 47 -32.76 58.77 -22.24
N GLN A 48 -31.74 59.36 -21.61
CA GLN A 48 -31.43 60.80 -21.73
C GLN A 48 -30.65 61.17 -23.00
N ALA A 49 -29.89 60.23 -23.58
CA ALA A 49 -29.10 60.47 -24.80
C ALA A 49 -29.91 60.51 -26.11
N MET A 50 -31.13 59.94 -26.10
CA MET A 50 -32.01 59.78 -27.27
C MET A 50 -32.34 61.06 -28.08
N PRO A 51 -32.28 62.31 -27.56
CA PRO A 51 -32.55 63.49 -28.38
C PRO A 51 -31.31 64.33 -28.81
N THR A 52 -30.06 63.95 -28.48
CA THR A 52 -28.91 64.87 -28.65
C THR A 52 -27.87 64.42 -29.70
N ALA A 53 -27.26 65.38 -30.40
CA ALA A 53 -26.22 65.14 -31.42
C ALA A 53 -24.91 64.52 -30.88
N HIS A 54 -24.74 64.45 -29.55
CA HIS A 54 -23.61 63.80 -28.88
C HIS A 54 -23.89 62.36 -28.44
N ALA A 55 -25.05 61.79 -28.80
CA ALA A 55 -25.50 60.46 -28.38
C ALA A 55 -24.47 59.35 -28.64
N PHE A 56 -23.75 59.41 -29.76
CA PHE A 56 -22.75 58.40 -30.12
C PHE A 56 -21.58 58.33 -29.12
N TRP A 57 -21.01 59.47 -28.74
CA TRP A 57 -19.92 59.53 -27.77
C TRP A 57 -20.38 59.10 -26.37
N SER A 58 -21.57 59.53 -25.95
CA SER A 58 -22.13 59.14 -24.65
C SER A 58 -22.46 57.65 -24.56
N ILE A 59 -22.91 57.03 -25.65
CA ILE A 59 -23.18 55.58 -25.69
C ILE A 59 -21.88 54.80 -25.64
N GLN A 60 -20.83 55.26 -26.35
CA GLN A 60 -19.54 54.60 -26.35
C GLN A 60 -18.88 54.63 -24.95
N GLU A 61 -18.91 55.77 -24.24
CA GLU A 61 -18.43 55.85 -22.86
C GLU A 61 -19.29 55.01 -21.89
N ALA A 62 -20.61 54.98 -22.07
CA ALA A 62 -21.51 54.14 -21.27
C ALA A 62 -21.23 52.65 -21.47
N LEU A 63 -20.92 52.22 -22.70
CA LEU A 63 -20.55 50.83 -23.00
C LEU A 63 -19.17 50.46 -22.44
N LEU A 64 -18.19 51.36 -22.53
CA LEU A 64 -16.86 51.16 -21.95
C LEU A 64 -16.91 51.06 -20.42
N THR A 65 -17.68 51.93 -19.77
CA THR A 65 -17.88 51.90 -18.31
C THR A 65 -18.67 50.68 -17.86
N LEU A 66 -19.66 50.22 -18.64
CA LEU A 66 -20.37 48.97 -18.36
C LEU A 66 -19.43 47.76 -18.53
N ALA A 67 -18.65 47.71 -19.61
CA ALA A 67 -17.69 46.64 -19.85
C ALA A 67 -16.63 46.58 -18.74
N SER A 68 -16.04 47.70 -18.31
CA SER A 68 -15.07 47.72 -17.22
C SER A 68 -15.68 47.26 -15.88
N ARG A 69 -16.94 47.60 -15.63
CA ARG A 69 -17.66 47.25 -14.40
C ARG A 69 -18.21 45.81 -14.38
N VAL A 70 -18.28 45.14 -15.51
CA VAL A 70 -18.61 43.70 -15.60
C VAL A 70 -17.35 42.85 -15.61
N VAL A 71 -16.30 43.28 -16.33
CA VAL A 71 -15.03 42.56 -16.45
C VAL A 71 -14.28 42.52 -15.11
N ALA A 72 -14.25 43.62 -14.35
CA ALA A 72 -13.51 43.66 -13.08
C ALA A 72 -14.05 42.66 -12.02
N PRO A 73 -15.37 42.57 -11.75
CA PRO A 73 -15.91 41.55 -10.84
C PRO A 73 -15.62 40.12 -11.31
N ILE A 74 -15.81 39.83 -12.61
CA ILE A 74 -15.52 38.50 -13.16
C ILE A 74 -14.04 38.15 -12.96
N ALA A 75 -13.13 39.08 -13.22
CA ALA A 75 -11.70 38.88 -12.98
C ALA A 75 -11.39 38.63 -11.49
N THR A 76 -12.05 39.33 -10.56
CA THR A 76 -11.85 39.10 -9.12
C THR A 76 -12.37 37.74 -8.65
N ILE A 77 -13.51 37.27 -9.18
CA ILE A 77 -14.05 35.94 -8.89
C ILE A 77 -13.10 34.86 -9.42
N LEU A 78 -12.64 34.99 -10.67
CA LEU A 78 -11.70 34.06 -11.28
C LEU A 78 -10.38 34.01 -10.49
N ALA A 79 -9.86 35.16 -10.05
CA ALA A 79 -8.67 35.24 -9.20
C ALA A 79 -8.90 34.56 -7.83
N GLY A 80 -10.05 34.79 -7.20
CA GLY A 80 -10.42 34.16 -5.92
C GLY A 80 -10.57 32.63 -6.03
N CYS A 81 -11.20 32.15 -7.11
CA CYS A 81 -11.31 30.72 -7.43
C CYS A 81 -9.94 30.09 -7.70
N LEU A 82 -9.06 30.77 -8.44
CA LEU A 82 -7.70 30.29 -8.70
C LEU A 82 -6.89 30.18 -7.40
N LEU A 83 -6.97 31.19 -6.52
CA LEU A 83 -6.34 31.14 -5.20
C LEU A 83 -6.89 29.98 -4.37
N LEU A 84 -8.21 29.77 -4.33
CA LEU A 84 -8.81 28.62 -3.64
C LEU A 84 -8.26 27.28 -4.15
N LEU A 85 -8.10 27.11 -5.46
CA LEU A 85 -7.54 25.89 -6.04
C LEU A 85 -6.09 25.64 -5.61
N ILE A 86 -5.27 26.69 -5.53
CA ILE A 86 -3.87 26.61 -5.10
C ILE A 86 -3.75 26.16 -3.63
N PHE A 87 -4.61 26.68 -2.76
CA PHE A 87 -4.55 26.41 -1.31
C PHE A 87 -5.39 25.21 -0.85
N LEU A 88 -6.31 24.71 -1.68
CA LEU A 88 -7.03 23.46 -1.43
C LEU A 88 -6.16 22.22 -1.74
N ASP A 89 -5.09 22.36 -2.53
CA ASP A 89 -4.12 21.29 -2.73
C ASP A 89 -3.30 21.10 -1.44
N ASP A 90 -3.63 20.07 -0.67
CA ASP A 90 -3.04 19.72 0.63
C ASP A 90 -2.30 18.38 0.60
N ARG A 91 -2.02 17.82 -0.58
CA ARG A 91 -1.46 16.47 -0.72
C ARG A 91 -0.05 16.48 -1.29
N ILE A 92 0.87 15.86 -0.57
CA ILE A 92 2.17 15.46 -1.08
C ILE A 92 2.05 14.03 -1.58
N ILE A 93 2.43 13.78 -2.83
CA ILE A 93 2.39 12.44 -3.41
C ILE A 93 3.82 11.91 -3.50
N VAL A 94 4.11 10.86 -2.76
CA VAL A 94 5.40 10.18 -2.74
C VAL A 94 5.32 8.95 -3.65
N SER A 95 6.12 8.93 -4.72
CA SER A 95 6.20 7.80 -5.65
C SER A 95 7.62 7.24 -5.70
N ARG A 96 7.84 6.13 -6.43
CA ARG A 96 9.20 5.62 -6.69
C ARG A 96 10.06 6.57 -7.53
N GLN A 97 9.44 7.39 -8.36
CA GLN A 97 10.14 8.26 -9.30
C GLN A 97 10.47 9.62 -8.67
N GLY A 98 9.62 10.08 -7.75
CA GLY A 98 9.76 11.39 -7.15
C GLY A 98 8.61 11.81 -6.23
N LEU A 99 8.60 13.10 -5.92
CA LEU A 99 7.63 13.83 -5.11
C LEU A 99 6.74 14.70 -5.99
N VAL A 100 5.44 14.70 -5.73
CA VAL A 100 4.53 15.76 -6.19
C VAL A 100 4.19 16.62 -4.99
N LEU A 101 4.52 17.90 -5.09
CA LEU A 101 4.32 18.89 -4.03
C LEU A 101 2.97 19.61 -4.21
N PRO A 102 2.34 20.03 -3.10
CA PRO A 102 1.22 20.95 -3.14
C PRO A 102 1.59 22.27 -3.84
N LEU A 103 0.66 22.84 -4.60
CA LEU A 103 0.87 24.12 -5.29
C LEU A 103 1.24 25.26 -4.33
N SER A 104 0.72 25.25 -3.10
CA SER A 104 1.06 26.23 -2.07
C SER A 104 2.57 26.26 -1.74
N LEU A 105 3.20 25.08 -1.64
CA LEU A 105 4.64 24.97 -1.44
C LEU A 105 5.44 25.39 -2.67
N CYS A 106 4.91 25.10 -3.86
CA CYS A 106 5.53 25.50 -5.12
C CYS A 106 5.62 27.02 -5.25
N VAL A 107 4.56 27.72 -4.87
CA VAL A 107 4.53 29.20 -4.83
C VAL A 107 5.46 29.74 -3.76
N GLN A 108 5.48 29.13 -2.57
CA GLN A 108 6.30 29.60 -1.44
C GLN A 108 7.81 29.46 -1.68
N PHE A 109 8.24 28.34 -2.27
CA PHE A 109 9.65 28.01 -2.45
C PHE A 109 10.12 28.12 -3.91
N TYR A 110 9.30 28.69 -4.81
CA TYR A 110 9.57 28.82 -6.24
C TYR A 110 10.04 27.51 -6.89
N CYS A 111 9.43 26.39 -6.51
CA CYS A 111 9.87 25.06 -6.91
C CYS A 111 8.87 24.37 -7.87
N HIS A 112 9.38 23.44 -8.67
CA HIS A 112 8.53 22.63 -9.54
C HIS A 112 7.65 21.68 -8.74
N ARG A 113 6.40 21.51 -9.21
CA ARG A 113 5.42 20.63 -8.60
C ARG A 113 5.89 19.18 -8.55
N ASN A 114 6.47 18.70 -9.64
CA ASN A 114 7.02 17.34 -9.73
C ASN A 114 8.53 17.43 -9.55
N ARG A 115 9.06 16.67 -8.58
CA ARG A 115 10.49 16.59 -8.27
C ARG A 115 10.94 15.15 -8.30
N LEU A 116 11.91 14.81 -9.14
CA LEU A 116 12.45 13.46 -9.16
C LEU A 116 13.37 13.22 -7.96
N TRP A 117 13.45 11.98 -7.50
CA TRP A 117 14.39 11.63 -6.42
C TRP A 117 15.85 11.80 -6.86
N SER A 118 16.13 11.65 -8.16
CA SER A 118 17.45 11.92 -8.74
C SER A 118 17.88 13.38 -8.67
N GLU A 119 16.93 14.31 -8.49
CA GLU A 119 17.23 15.73 -8.33
C GLU A 119 17.57 16.09 -6.89
N LEU A 120 17.39 15.18 -5.93
CA LEU A 120 17.62 15.46 -4.51
C LEU A 120 19.11 15.40 -4.17
N LYS A 121 19.70 16.55 -3.84
CA LYS A 121 21.10 16.67 -3.40
C LYS A 121 21.28 16.29 -1.93
N LYS A 122 20.44 16.80 -1.03
CA LYS A 122 20.58 16.56 0.42
C LYS A 122 19.28 16.75 1.17
N SER A 123 18.96 15.85 2.11
CA SER A 123 17.92 16.06 3.12
C SER A 123 18.55 16.38 4.49
N VAL A 124 18.08 17.44 5.15
CA VAL A 124 18.61 17.92 6.44
C VAL A 124 17.45 18.15 7.40
N LEU A 125 17.59 17.68 8.64
CA LEU A 125 16.70 18.05 9.74
C LEU A 125 17.28 19.27 10.45
N ILE A 126 16.49 20.35 10.51
CA ILE A 126 16.85 21.62 11.14
C ILE A 126 15.96 21.80 12.36
N LYS A 127 16.56 22.14 13.51
CA LYS A 127 15.80 22.50 14.72
C LYS A 127 15.65 24.03 14.76
N ARG A 128 14.43 24.52 14.72
CA ARG A 128 14.07 25.95 14.81
C ARG A 128 13.57 26.24 16.22
N ASP A 129 14.12 27.28 16.86
CA ASP A 129 13.66 27.85 18.13
C ASP A 129 13.39 26.83 19.26
N GLY A 130 14.30 25.86 19.45
CA GLY A 130 14.33 25.02 20.66
C GLY A 130 13.33 23.86 20.72
N GLN A 131 12.25 23.87 19.94
CA GLN A 131 11.24 22.79 19.93
C GLN A 131 10.80 22.30 18.55
N ASN A 132 10.87 23.12 17.49
CA ASN A 132 10.30 22.74 16.19
C ASN A 132 11.33 22.09 15.28
N ILE A 133 10.99 20.90 14.76
CA ILE A 133 11.82 20.16 13.82
C ILE A 133 11.31 20.44 12.40
N CYS A 134 12.22 20.76 11.48
CA CYS A 134 11.90 20.99 10.08
C CYS A 134 12.74 20.07 9.19
N LEU A 135 12.12 19.44 8.19
CA LEU A 135 12.82 18.68 7.16
C LEU A 135 13.05 19.57 5.94
N LYS A 136 14.32 19.87 5.64
CA LYS A 136 14.75 20.62 4.45
C LYS A 136 15.27 19.66 3.38
N LEU A 137 14.63 19.64 2.21
CA LEU A 137 15.08 18.96 1.01
C LEU A 137 15.77 19.96 0.09
N ASN A 138 17.04 19.73 -0.26
CA ASN A 138 17.81 20.53 -1.20
C ASN A 138 17.97 19.77 -2.51
N PHE A 139 17.73 20.44 -3.62
CA PHE A 139 17.80 19.86 -4.96
C PHE A 139 19.05 20.35 -5.71
N HIS A 140 19.49 19.61 -6.73
CA HIS A 140 20.69 19.92 -7.51
C HIS A 140 20.59 21.24 -8.30
N ASP A 141 19.38 21.71 -8.57
CA ASP A 141 19.09 22.99 -9.23
C ASP A 141 19.20 24.21 -8.31
N GLY A 142 19.60 24.02 -7.04
CA GLY A 142 19.71 25.07 -6.04
C GLY A 142 18.40 25.41 -5.32
N ASN A 143 17.27 24.82 -5.73
CA ASN A 143 16.01 25.00 -5.04
C ASN A 143 15.93 24.12 -3.78
N PHE A 144 15.10 24.53 -2.83
CA PHE A 144 14.88 23.75 -1.61
C PHE A 144 13.42 23.83 -1.18
N VAL A 145 12.98 22.81 -0.44
CA VAL A 145 11.64 22.75 0.16
C VAL A 145 11.79 22.43 1.63
N VAL A 146 11.10 23.17 2.49
CA VAL A 146 11.09 22.96 3.94
C VAL A 146 9.71 22.47 4.34
N PHE A 147 9.69 21.39 5.11
CA PHE A 147 8.49 20.84 5.74
C PHE A 147 8.59 21.03 7.25
N GLU A 148 7.57 21.64 7.85
CA GLU A 148 7.48 21.78 9.30
C GLU A 148 6.83 20.53 9.90
N ALA A 149 7.45 19.95 10.93
CA ALA A 149 6.93 18.74 11.58
C ALA A 149 5.52 18.95 12.16
N ASP A 150 5.25 20.13 12.71
CA ASP A 150 3.95 20.49 13.31
C ASP A 150 2.79 20.57 12.30
N GLU A 151 3.10 20.63 11.00
CA GLU A 151 2.14 20.78 9.92
C GLU A 151 1.80 19.44 9.22
N MET A 152 2.36 18.33 9.71
CA MET A 152 2.08 16.96 9.28
C MET A 152 1.97 16.00 10.47
N SER A 153 1.41 14.81 10.24
CA SER A 153 1.46 13.76 11.27
C SER A 153 2.89 13.22 11.42
N GLU A 154 3.26 12.78 12.62
CA GLU A 154 4.58 12.16 12.88
C GLU A 154 4.82 10.94 11.96
N ASP A 155 3.77 10.16 11.67
CA ASP A 155 3.81 9.02 10.75
C ASP A 155 4.10 9.46 9.31
N ASP A 156 3.48 10.53 8.83
CA ASP A 156 3.71 11.05 7.49
C ASP A 156 5.09 11.73 7.33
N LEU A 157 5.58 12.40 8.38
CA LEU A 157 6.95 12.93 8.43
C LEU A 157 7.97 11.79 8.30
N ASN A 158 7.75 10.69 9.02
CA ASN A 158 8.60 9.51 8.97
C ASN A 158 8.58 8.86 7.58
N LYS A 159 7.40 8.72 6.95
CA LYS A 159 7.30 8.21 5.57
C LYS A 159 8.10 9.07 4.59
N LEU A 160 8.01 10.40 4.71
CA LEU A 160 8.74 11.33 3.85
C LEU A 160 10.25 11.25 4.08
N LEU A 161 10.69 11.16 5.35
CA LEU A 161 12.10 11.01 5.72
C LEU A 161 12.68 9.70 5.17
N ILE A 162 12.00 8.58 5.38
CA ILE A 162 12.40 7.26 4.87
C ILE A 162 12.49 7.29 3.36
N ALA A 163 11.46 7.80 2.67
CA ALA A 163 11.45 7.92 1.22
C ALA A 163 12.65 8.74 0.70
N SER A 164 12.94 9.88 1.35
CA SER A 164 14.10 10.73 0.97
C SER A 164 15.46 10.06 1.17
N ARG A 165 15.56 9.11 2.11
CA ARG A 165 16.82 8.40 2.41
C ARG A 165 17.00 7.13 1.59
N THR A 166 15.90 6.45 1.24
CA THR A 166 15.96 5.15 0.53
C THR A 166 15.78 5.26 -0.98
N LEU A 167 15.06 6.27 -1.48
CA LEU A 167 14.74 6.39 -2.91
C LEU A 167 15.62 7.40 -3.65
N ALA A 168 16.31 8.30 -2.93
CA ALA A 168 17.28 9.21 -3.53
C ALA A 168 18.59 8.46 -3.87
N PRO A 169 19.22 8.76 -5.02
CA PRO A 169 20.52 8.16 -5.35
C PRO A 169 21.56 8.50 -4.30
N THR A 170 22.37 7.51 -3.93
CA THR A 170 23.53 7.65 -3.05
C THR A 170 24.73 8.13 -3.86
N ASP A 171 24.72 9.38 -4.35
CA ASP A 171 25.94 10.00 -4.88
C ASP A 171 26.60 10.90 -3.82
N ASP A 172 27.89 10.64 -3.60
CA ASP A 172 28.90 11.39 -2.83
C ASP A 172 28.49 12.03 -1.50
N ARG A 173 28.07 11.21 -0.53
CA ARG A 173 27.86 11.68 0.86
C ARG A 173 29.12 11.76 1.72
N ASP A 174 30.26 11.24 1.25
CA ASP A 174 31.43 11.03 2.11
C ASP A 174 32.75 11.61 1.60
N LYS A 175 32.79 12.45 0.54
CA LYS A 175 34.09 12.86 -0.06
C LYS A 175 34.44 14.34 -0.19
N GLU A 176 33.53 15.29 0.00
CA GLU A 176 33.90 16.72 -0.04
C GLU A 176 33.19 17.49 1.07
N ASP A 177 33.85 17.58 2.25
CA ASP A 177 33.98 18.80 3.06
C ASP A 177 34.66 18.49 4.41
N LEU A 178 35.93 18.08 4.34
CA LEU A 178 36.91 18.35 5.39
C LEU A 178 37.63 19.65 4.98
N GLY A 179 37.00 20.82 5.19
CA GLY A 179 37.61 22.07 4.73
C GLY A 179 36.83 23.38 4.87
N ASN A 180 36.25 23.68 6.03
CA ASN A 180 36.26 25.02 6.68
C ASN A 180 35.21 25.08 7.81
N PRO A 181 35.59 25.24 9.10
CA PRO A 181 34.63 25.09 10.21
C PRO A 181 33.77 26.32 10.53
N GLU A 182 33.83 27.43 9.77
CA GLU A 182 33.31 28.72 10.30
C GLU A 182 31.97 29.22 9.74
N ASN A 183 31.31 28.54 8.81
CA ASN A 183 29.99 29.01 8.30
C ASN A 183 28.90 27.93 8.13
N ALA A 184 29.12 26.73 8.65
CA ALA A 184 28.05 25.77 8.86
C ALA A 184 27.74 25.74 10.35
N ALA A 185 26.53 26.15 10.75
CA ALA A 185 25.98 25.79 12.05
C ALA A 185 25.68 24.27 12.07
N SER A 186 26.71 23.45 11.95
CA SER A 186 26.74 22.06 12.36
C SER A 186 26.77 22.05 13.88
N ILE A 187 25.61 21.80 14.48
CA ILE A 187 25.50 21.63 15.93
C ILE A 187 26.38 20.44 16.33
N PRO A 188 27.28 20.59 17.31
CA PRO A 188 27.97 19.46 17.93
C PRO A 188 26.90 18.55 18.54
N ILE A 189 26.86 17.30 18.11
CA ILE A 189 25.91 16.30 18.59
C ILE A 189 26.23 16.08 20.08
N ASP A 190 25.41 16.66 20.96
CA ASP A 190 25.44 16.36 22.38
C ASP A 190 25.16 14.87 22.57
N ILE A 191 26.09 14.15 23.19
CA ILE A 191 26.10 12.69 23.34
C ILE A 191 24.89 12.21 24.15
N SER A 192 24.28 13.09 24.96
CA SER A 192 22.98 12.86 25.62
C SER A 192 21.84 12.63 24.61
N THR A 193 21.95 13.25 23.43
CA THR A 193 20.99 13.16 22.34
C THR A 193 21.20 11.92 21.49
N PHE A 194 22.42 11.41 21.38
CA PHE A 194 22.64 10.12 20.73
C PHE A 194 22.07 9.01 21.60
N THR A 195 22.27 9.06 22.91
CA THR A 195 21.63 8.11 23.83
C THR A 195 20.12 8.25 23.84
N SER A 196 19.55 9.47 23.82
CA SER A 196 18.09 9.64 23.77
C SER A 196 17.49 9.35 22.39
N LEU A 197 18.22 9.55 21.29
CA LEU A 197 17.84 9.11 19.95
C LEU A 197 17.93 7.59 19.85
N TRP A 198 19.00 6.98 20.35
CA TRP A 198 19.16 5.53 20.38
C TRP A 198 18.16 4.89 21.34
N GLU A 199 17.85 5.51 22.48
CA GLU A 199 16.76 5.11 23.38
C GLU A 199 15.42 5.34 22.74
N SER A 200 15.18 6.43 22.00
CA SER A 200 13.93 6.65 21.26
C SER A 200 13.80 5.67 20.10
N GLU A 201 14.90 5.29 19.47
CA GLU A 201 14.99 4.34 18.36
C GLU A 201 14.88 2.91 18.89
N MET A 202 15.40 2.63 20.09
CA MET A 202 15.13 1.41 20.86
C MET A 202 13.68 1.37 21.34
N THR A 203 13.10 2.48 21.80
CA THR A 203 11.70 2.58 22.22
C THR A 203 10.76 2.46 21.01
N LEU A 204 11.18 2.95 19.85
CA LEU A 204 10.53 2.74 18.55
C LEU A 204 10.65 1.27 18.09
N ARG A 205 11.75 0.57 18.39
CA ARG A 205 11.86 -0.90 18.19
C ARG A 205 10.82 -1.67 19.02
N TYR A 206 10.28 -1.08 20.09
CA TYR A 206 9.21 -1.64 20.93
C TYR A 206 7.80 -1.10 20.61
N ARG A 207 7.63 -0.14 19.69
CA ARG A 207 6.28 0.28 19.25
C ARG A 207 5.75 -0.63 18.15
N ALA A 208 4.56 -1.17 18.40
CA ALA A 208 3.88 -2.21 17.64
C ALA A 208 3.57 -1.95 16.14
N THR A 209 4.07 -0.90 15.50
CA THR A 209 3.52 -0.47 14.20
C THR A 209 4.49 0.06 13.14
N THR A 210 5.80 0.19 13.38
CA THR A 210 6.72 0.63 12.31
C THR A 210 7.80 -0.40 12.05
N TYR A 211 7.61 -1.16 10.99
CA TYR A 211 8.55 -2.16 10.53
C TYR A 211 9.82 -1.48 9.98
N VAL A 212 10.92 -1.50 10.74
CA VAL A 212 12.26 -1.24 10.18
C VAL A 212 12.78 -2.57 9.64
N PRO A 213 12.94 -2.73 8.31
CA PRO A 213 13.40 -3.98 7.76
C PRO A 213 14.84 -4.27 8.18
N LEU A 214 15.12 -5.55 8.46
CA LEU A 214 16.47 -6.06 8.65
C LEU A 214 17.31 -5.72 7.43
N LEU A 215 18.45 -5.10 7.67
CA LEU A 215 19.38 -4.72 6.62
C LEU A 215 20.03 -5.98 6.01
N PRO A 216 20.28 -5.99 4.70
CA PRO A 216 21.16 -6.98 4.08
C PRO A 216 22.48 -7.12 4.84
N GLY A 217 22.93 -8.35 5.05
CA GLY A 217 24.13 -8.69 5.81
C GLY A 217 23.91 -8.85 7.32
N ARG A 218 22.73 -8.55 7.87
CA ARG A 218 22.45 -8.82 9.29
C ARG A 218 22.51 -10.33 9.54
N VAL A 219 23.30 -10.71 10.53
CA VAL A 219 23.37 -12.08 11.05
C VAL A 219 22.48 -12.18 12.29
N LEU A 220 21.61 -13.19 12.30
CA LEU A 220 20.79 -13.56 13.46
C LEU A 220 21.52 -14.62 14.28
N ASN A 221 21.21 -14.70 15.58
CA ASN A 221 21.91 -15.55 16.55
C ASN A 221 21.95 -17.05 16.17
N VAL A 222 20.98 -17.49 15.37
CA VAL A 222 20.88 -18.86 14.84
C VAL A 222 21.73 -19.10 13.58
N GLY A 223 22.59 -18.15 13.19
CA GLY A 223 23.43 -18.27 12.01
C GLY A 223 22.70 -18.05 10.68
N ILE A 224 21.60 -17.31 10.70
CA ILE A 224 20.85 -16.92 9.51
C ILE A 224 21.31 -15.53 9.08
N ILE A 225 21.71 -15.40 7.82
CA ILE A 225 22.22 -14.15 7.23
C ILE A 225 21.16 -13.59 6.29
N VAL A 226 20.65 -12.39 6.58
CA VAL A 226 19.65 -11.71 5.75
C VAL A 226 20.29 -11.23 4.45
N GLU A 227 19.74 -11.60 3.30
CA GLU A 227 20.24 -11.14 2.00
C GLU A 227 19.42 -9.98 1.46
N LYS A 228 18.09 -10.12 1.48
CA LYS A 228 17.19 -9.15 0.86
C LYS A 228 15.79 -9.22 1.45
N ALA A 229 15.17 -8.07 1.69
CA ALA A 229 13.74 -7.98 1.98
C ALA A 229 12.91 -8.32 0.74
N LEU A 230 12.01 -9.31 0.85
CA LEU A 230 11.08 -9.71 -0.22
C LEU A 230 9.76 -8.97 -0.09
N SER A 231 9.25 -8.83 1.14
CA SER A 231 8.00 -8.14 1.44
C SER A 231 8.01 -7.61 2.88
N TYR A 232 7.33 -6.50 3.12
CA TYR A 232 7.12 -5.92 4.45
C TYR A 232 5.74 -5.25 4.48
N GLY A 233 4.96 -5.46 5.55
CA GLY A 233 3.65 -4.84 5.70
C GLY A 233 2.80 -5.45 6.82
N GLY A 234 1.96 -4.64 7.46
CA GLY A 234 1.17 -5.06 8.62
C GLY A 234 2.05 -5.46 9.79
N SER A 235 1.82 -6.67 10.33
CA SER A 235 2.53 -7.22 11.51
C SER A 235 3.65 -8.23 11.16
N ALA A 236 4.02 -8.35 9.88
CA ALA A 236 5.01 -9.32 9.44
C ALA A 236 5.88 -8.82 8.29
N ALA A 237 7.01 -9.47 8.09
CA ALA A 237 7.86 -9.27 6.93
C ALA A 237 8.61 -10.53 6.55
N ILE A 238 9.06 -10.55 5.30
CA ILE A 238 9.60 -11.74 4.67
C ILE A 238 10.91 -11.37 3.98
N TYR A 239 11.92 -12.17 4.23
CA TYR A 239 13.28 -12.01 3.71
C TYR A 239 13.73 -13.25 2.96
N LEU A 240 14.54 -13.03 1.95
CA LEU A 240 15.49 -14.02 1.48
C LEU A 240 16.70 -13.96 2.41
N ALA A 241 17.08 -15.13 2.93
CA ALA A 241 18.21 -15.27 3.81
C ALA A 241 18.98 -16.55 3.47
N ARG A 242 20.15 -16.72 4.08
CA ARG A 242 21.03 -17.87 3.89
C ARG A 242 21.42 -18.47 5.23
N LYS A 243 21.48 -19.80 5.31
CA LYS A 243 22.06 -20.51 6.47
C LYS A 243 23.59 -20.44 6.43
N GLN A 244 24.25 -20.79 7.53
CA GLN A 244 25.72 -20.86 7.60
C GLN A 244 26.34 -21.80 6.54
N ASP A 245 25.64 -22.87 6.19
CA ASP A 245 26.07 -23.83 5.15
C ASP A 245 25.91 -23.30 3.71
N GLY A 246 25.42 -22.07 3.56
CA GLY A 246 25.22 -21.42 2.27
C GLY A 246 23.85 -21.71 1.63
N SER A 247 22.99 -22.53 2.23
CA SER A 247 21.67 -22.87 1.68
C SER A 247 20.68 -21.71 1.79
N PRO A 248 19.87 -21.43 0.73
CA PRO A 248 18.89 -20.36 0.75
C PRO A 248 17.66 -20.75 1.58
N VAL A 249 17.12 -19.78 2.30
CA VAL A 249 15.91 -19.91 3.11
C VAL A 249 15.04 -18.66 3.01
N VAL A 250 13.77 -18.82 3.31
CA VAL A 250 12.86 -17.69 3.56
C VAL A 250 12.81 -17.47 5.07
N LEU A 251 13.09 -16.26 5.50
CA LEU A 251 12.95 -15.85 6.90
C LEU A 251 11.70 -14.97 7.02
N LYS A 252 10.74 -15.42 7.82
CA LYS A 252 9.53 -14.67 8.14
C LYS A 252 9.65 -14.11 9.55
N GLU A 253 9.52 -12.79 9.68
CA GLU A 253 9.50 -12.09 10.95
C GLU A 253 8.06 -11.72 11.30
N PHE A 254 7.71 -11.89 12.57
CA PHE A 254 6.44 -11.48 13.16
C PHE A 254 6.70 -10.56 14.34
N VAL A 255 5.94 -9.47 14.39
CA VAL A 255 5.91 -8.56 15.54
C VAL A 255 4.61 -8.81 16.29
N VAL A 256 4.72 -9.32 17.51
CA VAL A 256 3.58 -9.37 18.42
C VAL A 256 3.34 -7.95 18.89
N ALA A 257 2.16 -7.40 18.60
CA ALA A 257 1.78 -6.09 19.07
C ALA A 257 1.90 -6.06 20.61
N ASP A 258 2.49 -4.98 21.13
CA ASP A 258 2.70 -4.79 22.55
C ASP A 258 1.34 -4.59 23.23
N SER A 259 0.66 -5.69 23.54
CA SER A 259 -0.57 -5.67 24.32
C SER A 259 -0.17 -5.25 25.72
N SER A 260 -0.84 -4.25 26.30
CA SER A 260 -0.59 -3.70 27.64
C SER A 260 -0.69 -4.72 28.79
N ASN A 261 -0.93 -6.01 28.50
CA ASN A 261 -1.11 -7.08 29.46
C ASN A 261 -0.17 -8.26 29.13
N GLU A 262 0.80 -8.51 30.01
CA GLU A 262 1.85 -9.52 29.88
C GLU A 262 1.30 -10.95 29.72
N ASP A 263 0.13 -11.24 30.32
CA ASP A 263 -0.55 -12.53 30.19
C ASP A 263 -1.10 -12.78 28.78
N THR A 264 -1.58 -11.74 28.10
CA THR A 264 -2.06 -11.83 26.72
C THR A 264 -0.91 -12.13 25.77
N ARG A 265 0.24 -11.47 25.97
CA ARG A 265 1.47 -11.71 25.22
C ARG A 265 1.99 -13.13 25.41
N LYS A 266 2.02 -13.65 26.65
CA LYS A 266 2.42 -15.03 26.95
C LYS A 266 1.48 -16.06 26.31
N LYS A 267 0.17 -15.82 26.33
CA LYS A 267 -0.82 -16.69 25.66
C LYS A 267 -0.61 -16.70 24.14
N ALA A 268 -0.47 -15.53 23.53
CA ALA A 268 -0.19 -15.41 22.09
C ALA A 268 1.09 -16.16 21.70
N LEU A 269 2.15 -16.02 22.49
CA LEU A 269 3.42 -16.73 22.28
C LEU A 269 3.29 -18.26 22.42
N ALA A 270 2.58 -18.73 23.44
CA ALA A 270 2.37 -20.15 23.65
C ALA A 270 1.59 -20.79 22.49
N MET A 271 0.57 -20.09 21.98
CA MET A 271 -0.18 -20.56 20.83
C MET A 271 0.68 -20.52 19.55
N PHE A 272 1.52 -19.49 19.34
CA PHE A 272 2.45 -19.41 18.19
C PHE A 272 3.41 -20.60 18.14
N LYS A 273 4.04 -20.90 19.28
CA LYS A 273 4.93 -22.07 19.40
C LYS A 273 4.20 -23.38 19.11
N LYS A 274 2.95 -23.51 19.58
CA LYS A 274 2.12 -24.69 19.35
C LYS A 274 1.81 -24.88 17.87
N GLU A 275 1.44 -23.82 17.15
CA GLU A 275 1.17 -23.90 15.71
C GLU A 275 2.44 -24.07 14.89
N ALA A 276 3.52 -23.37 15.20
CA ALA A 276 4.82 -23.59 14.55
C ALA A 276 5.28 -25.05 14.69
N ALA A 277 5.11 -25.65 15.88
CA ALA A 277 5.41 -27.05 16.12
C ALA A 277 4.45 -28.04 15.44
N LEU A 278 3.22 -27.63 15.13
CA LEU A 278 2.28 -28.42 14.33
C LEU A 278 2.71 -28.39 12.86
N LEU A 279 2.97 -27.20 12.33
CA LEU A 279 3.34 -27.00 10.93
C LEU A 279 4.73 -27.56 10.60
N SER A 280 5.67 -27.58 11.56
CA SER A 280 6.99 -28.19 11.38
C SER A 280 6.94 -29.71 11.22
N LYS A 281 5.84 -30.37 11.60
CA LYS A 281 5.63 -31.81 11.41
C LYS A 281 5.13 -32.15 10.01
N LEU A 282 4.67 -31.16 9.23
CA LEU A 282 4.22 -31.38 7.88
C LEU A 282 5.39 -31.82 7.00
N ASN A 283 5.22 -32.95 6.33
CA ASN A 283 6.19 -33.52 5.41
C ASN A 283 5.46 -33.96 4.14
N HIS A 284 5.41 -33.03 3.18
CA HIS A 284 4.85 -33.26 1.86
C HIS A 284 5.78 -32.62 0.81
N GLN A 285 6.01 -33.28 -0.32
CA GLN A 285 6.94 -32.82 -1.36
C GLN A 285 6.54 -31.49 -2.03
N ASP A 286 5.25 -31.16 -1.95
CA ASP A 286 4.65 -29.98 -2.56
C ASP A 286 4.25 -28.92 -1.53
N ILE A 287 4.66 -29.06 -0.27
CA ILE A 287 4.48 -28.04 0.76
C ILE A 287 5.88 -27.58 1.19
N ALA A 288 6.12 -26.27 1.22
CA ALA A 288 7.38 -25.74 1.73
C ALA A 288 7.58 -26.14 3.19
N ARG A 289 8.73 -26.76 3.48
CA ARG A 289 9.06 -27.19 4.84
C ARG A 289 9.35 -25.99 5.73
N ILE A 290 8.86 -26.03 6.96
CA ILE A 290 9.32 -25.14 8.02
C ILE A 290 10.53 -25.79 8.68
N TYR A 291 11.66 -25.09 8.69
CA TYR A 291 12.89 -25.60 9.27
C TYR A 291 12.94 -25.36 10.77
N ASP A 292 12.70 -24.13 11.20
CA ASP A 292 12.83 -23.75 12.60
C ASP A 292 12.07 -22.46 12.93
N HIS A 293 11.86 -22.20 14.22
CA HIS A 293 11.35 -20.95 14.75
C HIS A 293 12.17 -20.51 15.96
N PHE A 294 12.45 -19.21 16.08
CA PHE A 294 13.25 -18.66 17.17
C PHE A 294 12.80 -17.25 17.53
N VAL A 295 13.32 -16.75 18.65
CA VAL A 295 13.04 -15.40 19.15
C VAL A 295 14.36 -14.69 19.40
N GLU A 296 14.49 -13.48 18.87
CA GLU A 296 15.66 -12.62 19.05
C GLU A 296 15.18 -11.17 19.18
N ASP A 297 15.69 -10.44 20.17
CA ASP A 297 15.33 -9.03 20.43
C ASP A 297 13.81 -8.78 20.52
N GLY A 298 13.07 -9.73 21.11
CA GLY A 298 11.60 -9.65 21.25
C GLY A 298 10.82 -9.87 19.95
N ARG A 299 11.51 -10.22 18.84
CA ARG A 299 10.91 -10.51 17.53
C ARG A 299 10.86 -12.01 17.30
N HIS A 300 9.79 -12.46 16.66
CA HIS A 300 9.57 -13.87 16.36
C HIS A 300 9.97 -14.14 14.92
N TYR A 301 10.76 -15.18 14.73
CA TYR A 301 11.26 -15.57 13.42
C TYR A 301 10.86 -17.01 13.11
N MET A 302 10.56 -17.26 11.84
CA MET A 302 10.33 -18.58 11.29
C MET A 302 11.17 -18.73 10.03
N THR A 303 11.91 -19.83 9.92
CA THR A 303 12.70 -20.17 8.74
C THR A 303 11.97 -21.24 7.93
N LEU A 304 11.81 -20.97 6.65
CA LEU A 304 11.10 -21.83 5.71
C LEU A 304 12.01 -22.20 4.53
N GLN A 305 11.69 -23.30 3.90
CA GLN A 305 12.30 -23.72 2.66
C GLN A 305 12.08 -22.67 1.58
N PHE A 306 13.18 -22.23 0.96
CA PHE A 306 13.11 -21.44 -0.25
C PHE A 306 12.71 -22.35 -1.43
N ILE A 307 11.61 -22.00 -2.10
CA ILE A 307 11.16 -22.67 -3.31
C ILE A 307 11.52 -21.81 -4.51
N GLN A 308 12.34 -22.37 -5.40
CA GLN A 308 12.68 -21.71 -6.66
C GLN A 308 11.50 -21.80 -7.65
N GLY A 309 11.02 -20.65 -8.10
CA GLY A 309 9.92 -20.58 -9.05
C GLY A 309 9.28 -19.19 -9.11
N GLU A 310 8.17 -19.11 -9.82
CA GLU A 310 7.33 -17.91 -9.94
C GLU A 310 5.97 -18.21 -9.30
N ASP A 311 5.40 -17.29 -8.52
CA ASP A 311 4.04 -17.47 -7.98
C ASP A 311 2.97 -17.42 -9.09
N LEU A 312 1.82 -18.06 -8.87
CA LEU A 312 0.77 -18.17 -9.89
C LEU A 312 0.17 -16.81 -10.28
N ARG A 313 0.16 -15.82 -9.36
CA ARG A 313 -0.28 -14.46 -9.65
C ARG A 313 0.59 -13.83 -10.75
N ARG A 314 1.91 -13.87 -10.58
CA ARG A 314 2.88 -13.37 -11.56
C ARG A 314 2.86 -14.17 -12.86
N LEU A 315 2.70 -15.49 -12.75
CA LEU A 315 2.60 -16.36 -13.92
C LEU A 315 1.43 -15.95 -14.83
N VAL A 316 0.25 -15.72 -14.27
CA VAL A 316 -0.93 -15.26 -15.01
C VAL A 316 -0.77 -13.82 -15.50
N ALA A 317 -0.17 -12.94 -14.71
CA ALA A 317 0.14 -11.57 -15.16
C ALA A 317 1.05 -11.57 -16.41
N ARG A 318 1.96 -12.56 -16.50
CA ARG A 318 2.90 -12.71 -17.62
C ARG A 318 2.33 -13.47 -18.82
N ARG A 319 1.55 -14.53 -18.59
CA ARG A 319 1.08 -15.46 -19.63
C ARG A 319 -0.40 -15.28 -20.01
N GLY A 320 -1.15 -14.48 -19.25
CA GLY A 320 -2.60 -14.43 -19.32
C GLY A 320 -3.26 -15.63 -18.64
N ALA A 321 -4.55 -15.81 -18.93
CA ALA A 321 -5.33 -16.93 -18.42
C ALA A 321 -4.73 -18.29 -18.82
N ILE A 322 -4.88 -19.26 -17.94
CA ILE A 322 -4.32 -20.61 -18.07
C ILE A 322 -5.39 -21.53 -18.65
N SER A 323 -4.97 -22.42 -19.56
CA SER A 323 -5.86 -23.42 -20.17
C SER A 323 -6.52 -24.30 -19.12
N GLU A 324 -7.80 -24.63 -19.33
CA GLU A 324 -8.58 -25.48 -18.43
C GLU A 324 -7.90 -26.80 -18.07
N ARG A 325 -7.32 -27.49 -19.06
CA ARG A 325 -6.57 -28.74 -18.86
C ARG A 325 -5.44 -28.58 -17.83
N ARG A 326 -4.70 -27.47 -17.91
CA ARG A 326 -3.59 -27.18 -16.99
C ARG A 326 -4.11 -26.81 -15.60
N VAL A 327 -5.18 -26.01 -15.53
CA VAL A 327 -5.82 -25.69 -14.25
C VAL A 327 -6.34 -26.95 -13.56
N ALA A 328 -6.97 -27.88 -14.29
CA ALA A 328 -7.41 -29.16 -13.75
C ALA A 328 -6.24 -29.98 -13.15
N GLN A 329 -5.11 -30.07 -13.87
CA GLN A 329 -3.91 -30.76 -13.37
C GLN A 329 -3.36 -30.14 -12.08
N TRP A 330 -3.33 -28.81 -12.01
CA TRP A 330 -2.89 -28.08 -10.83
C TRP A 330 -3.87 -28.17 -9.66
N MET A 331 -5.17 -28.09 -9.92
CA MET A 331 -6.20 -28.29 -8.91
C MET A 331 -6.12 -29.69 -8.32
N ARG A 332 -5.86 -30.74 -9.12
CA ARG A 332 -5.63 -32.09 -8.61
C ARG A 332 -4.50 -32.12 -7.60
N GLN A 333 -3.34 -31.56 -7.97
CA GLN A 333 -2.17 -31.50 -7.09
C GLN A 333 -2.48 -30.74 -5.79
N LEU A 334 -3.21 -29.62 -5.87
CA LEU A 334 -3.60 -28.84 -4.70
C LEU A 334 -4.64 -29.56 -3.83
N LEU A 335 -5.59 -30.29 -4.42
CA LEU A 335 -6.57 -31.11 -3.69
C LEU A 335 -5.91 -32.30 -2.98
N GLU A 336 -4.86 -32.89 -3.56
CA GLU A 336 -4.04 -33.90 -2.89
C GLU A 336 -3.35 -33.32 -1.65
N ILE A 337 -2.86 -32.08 -1.72
CA ILE A 337 -2.34 -31.35 -0.55
C ILE A 337 -3.45 -31.12 0.48
N MET A 338 -4.65 -30.67 0.07
CA MET A 338 -5.77 -30.46 1.00
C MET A 338 -6.17 -31.76 1.72
N ARG A 339 -6.21 -32.88 0.99
CA ARG A 339 -6.46 -34.21 1.58
C ARG A 339 -5.36 -34.63 2.56
N TYR A 340 -4.10 -34.31 2.24
CA TYR A 340 -2.98 -34.56 3.17
C TYR A 340 -3.14 -33.76 4.48
N LEU A 341 -3.53 -32.48 4.39
CA LEU A 341 -3.75 -31.60 5.54
C LEU A 341 -4.96 -32.03 6.40
N GLU A 342 -6.04 -32.48 5.75
CA GLU A 342 -7.21 -33.06 6.41
C GLU A 342 -6.86 -34.31 7.23
N ASN A 343 -5.93 -35.13 6.74
CA ASN A 343 -5.49 -36.37 7.40
C ASN A 343 -4.45 -36.16 8.53
N GLN A 344 -4.07 -34.92 8.84
CA GLN A 344 -3.21 -34.64 9.99
C GLN A 344 -3.98 -34.80 11.31
N SER A 345 -3.25 -35.00 12.41
CA SER A 345 -3.84 -35.10 13.75
C SER A 345 -3.23 -34.07 14.71
N PRO A 346 -3.96 -32.98 15.02
CA PRO A 346 -5.26 -32.58 14.48
C PRO A 346 -5.18 -32.14 12.99
N PRO A 347 -6.31 -32.09 12.27
CA PRO A 347 -6.35 -31.58 10.89
C PRO A 347 -5.82 -30.14 10.82
N VAL A 348 -5.15 -29.82 9.72
CA VAL A 348 -4.54 -28.50 9.50
C VAL A 348 -5.32 -27.75 8.43
N VAL A 349 -5.62 -26.47 8.68
CA VAL A 349 -6.26 -25.56 7.70
C VAL A 349 -5.20 -24.56 7.25
N HIS A 350 -5.08 -24.33 5.94
CA HIS A 350 -4.11 -23.41 5.35
C HIS A 350 -4.46 -21.93 5.58
N ARG A 351 -5.74 -21.57 5.41
CA ARG A 351 -6.35 -20.25 5.70
C ARG A 351 -5.92 -19.08 4.81
N ASP A 352 -4.85 -19.19 4.03
CA ASP A 352 -4.42 -18.15 3.09
C ASP A 352 -4.08 -18.74 1.72
N LEU A 353 -4.91 -19.66 1.23
CA LEU A 353 -4.69 -20.29 -0.08
C LEU A 353 -5.02 -19.29 -1.20
N THR A 354 -3.99 -18.74 -1.82
CA THR A 354 -4.09 -17.68 -2.84
C THR A 354 -3.05 -17.91 -3.95
N PRO A 355 -3.20 -17.29 -5.15
CA PRO A 355 -2.22 -17.42 -6.22
C PRO A 355 -0.81 -16.96 -5.83
N GLU A 356 -0.67 -16.01 -4.90
CA GLU A 356 0.61 -15.53 -4.38
C GLU A 356 1.33 -16.57 -3.51
N ASN A 357 0.57 -17.47 -2.89
CA ASN A 357 1.06 -18.51 -1.99
C ASN A 357 1.25 -19.87 -2.69
N ILE A 358 1.15 -19.91 -4.02
CA ILE A 358 1.35 -21.11 -4.83
C ILE A 358 2.46 -20.85 -5.85
N VAL A 359 3.59 -21.54 -5.69
CA VAL A 359 4.76 -21.37 -6.54
C VAL A 359 4.76 -22.40 -7.67
N PHE A 360 4.82 -21.92 -8.90
CA PHE A 360 5.09 -22.71 -10.09
C PHE A 360 6.59 -23.02 -10.19
N ARG A 361 6.93 -24.31 -10.06
CA ARG A 361 8.31 -24.82 -10.10
C ARG A 361 8.70 -25.24 -11.52
N ALA A 362 9.99 -25.54 -11.69
CA ALA A 362 10.49 -26.23 -12.87
C ALA A 362 9.74 -27.56 -13.08
N LYS A 363 9.62 -27.99 -14.34
CA LYS A 363 8.89 -29.22 -14.76
C LYS A 363 7.37 -29.16 -14.59
N GLY A 364 6.79 -27.99 -14.31
CA GLY A 364 5.34 -27.80 -14.40
C GLY A 364 4.54 -28.14 -13.14
N THR A 365 5.22 -28.40 -12.01
CA THR A 365 4.60 -28.73 -10.73
C THR A 365 4.40 -27.50 -9.86
N LEU A 366 3.47 -27.58 -8.90
CA LEU A 366 3.23 -26.56 -7.91
C LEU A 366 3.90 -26.89 -6.58
N ALA A 367 4.14 -25.87 -5.77
CA ALA A 367 4.43 -25.97 -4.36
C ALA A 367 3.62 -24.92 -3.59
N LEU A 368 2.96 -25.36 -2.52
CA LEU A 368 2.25 -24.51 -1.59
C LEU A 368 3.23 -23.91 -0.59
N ILE A 369 3.16 -22.60 -0.41
CA ILE A 369 3.98 -21.85 0.53
C ILE A 369 3.09 -21.08 1.51
N ASP A 370 3.65 -20.72 2.66
CA ASP A 370 3.08 -19.79 3.64
C ASP A 370 1.67 -20.11 4.16
N PHE A 371 1.60 -20.85 5.27
CA PHE A 371 0.36 -21.03 6.01
C PHE A 371 -0.03 -19.72 6.69
N GLY A 372 -1.33 -19.40 6.68
CA GLY A 372 -1.90 -18.20 7.30
C GLY A 372 -1.82 -18.16 8.83
N ALA A 373 -0.94 -18.95 9.46
CA ALA A 373 -0.75 -19.10 10.90
C ALA A 373 -0.67 -17.75 11.63
N ALA A 374 -0.08 -16.74 11.00
CA ALA A 374 0.04 -15.39 11.52
C ALA A 374 -1.32 -14.73 11.88
N ASN A 375 -2.38 -15.05 11.14
CA ASN A 375 -3.64 -14.34 11.21
C ASN A 375 -4.47 -14.69 12.47
N GLU A 376 -4.25 -15.86 13.09
CA GLU A 376 -4.92 -16.23 14.35
C GLU A 376 -4.22 -15.59 15.56
N PHE A 377 -2.89 -15.43 15.53
CA PHE A 377 -2.10 -14.91 16.66
C PHE A 377 -2.25 -13.42 16.92
N ILE A 378 -2.51 -12.63 15.89
CA ILE A 378 -2.53 -11.17 16.00
C ILE A 378 -3.88 -10.65 16.51
N GLY A 379 -4.90 -11.52 16.65
CA GLY A 379 -6.17 -11.25 17.33
C GLY A 379 -7.07 -10.17 16.69
N THR A 380 -6.51 -9.28 15.87
CA THR A 380 -7.15 -8.09 15.34
C THR A 380 -6.21 -7.50 14.29
N ALA A 381 -6.25 -8.03 13.09
CA ALA A 381 -5.91 -7.28 11.89
C ALA A 381 -6.37 -8.10 10.68
N THR A 382 -7.66 -7.97 10.36
CA THR A 382 -8.09 -7.92 8.96
C THR A 382 -7.43 -6.72 8.28
N GLY A 383 -6.09 -6.74 8.24
CA GLY A 383 -5.26 -5.73 7.61
C GLY A 383 -5.49 -5.88 6.12
N THR A 384 -6.38 -5.04 5.59
CA THR A 384 -6.31 -4.34 4.30
C THR A 384 -5.18 -4.79 3.35
N VAL A 385 -5.13 -6.06 2.97
CA VAL A 385 -4.48 -6.48 1.72
C VAL A 385 -5.56 -6.38 0.66
N VAL A 386 -5.68 -5.17 0.11
CA VAL A 386 -6.49 -4.87 -1.07
C VAL A 386 -6.19 -5.93 -2.13
N GLY A 387 -7.17 -6.79 -2.43
CA GLY A 387 -7.06 -7.90 -3.40
C GLY A 387 -7.29 -9.30 -2.82
N LYS A 388 -6.92 -9.59 -1.55
CA LYS A 388 -7.08 -10.95 -0.98
C LYS A 388 -8.51 -11.28 -0.51
N GLN A 389 -9.37 -10.28 -0.35
CA GLN A 389 -10.74 -10.47 0.13
C GLN A 389 -11.59 -11.39 -0.77
N GLY A 390 -11.28 -11.46 -2.06
CA GLY A 390 -11.93 -12.37 -3.02
C GLY A 390 -11.74 -13.86 -2.70
N TYR A 391 -10.69 -14.20 -1.97
CA TYR A 391 -10.30 -15.59 -1.69
C TYR A 391 -10.76 -16.06 -0.31
N ILE A 392 -11.23 -15.15 0.55
CA ILE A 392 -11.61 -15.47 1.93
C ILE A 392 -13.02 -16.05 1.97
N ALA A 393 -13.17 -17.26 2.51
CA ALA A 393 -14.46 -17.91 2.68
C ALA A 393 -15.36 -17.15 3.70
N PRO A 394 -16.69 -17.14 3.52
CA PRO A 394 -17.62 -16.43 4.42
C PRO A 394 -17.50 -16.79 5.90
N GLU A 395 -17.31 -18.07 6.23
CA GLU A 395 -17.13 -18.54 7.60
C GLU A 395 -15.75 -18.16 8.18
N GLN A 396 -14.71 -18.16 7.35
CA GLN A 396 -13.39 -17.68 7.73
C GLN A 396 -13.40 -16.17 7.98
N PHE A 397 -14.14 -15.40 7.19
CA PHE A 397 -14.35 -13.96 7.43
C PHE A 397 -15.00 -13.69 8.79
N ARG A 398 -15.80 -14.63 9.30
CA ARG A 398 -16.42 -14.60 10.64
C ARG A 398 -15.51 -15.19 11.74
N GLY A 399 -14.26 -15.52 11.43
CA GLY A 399 -13.29 -16.08 12.37
C GLY A 399 -13.42 -17.59 12.61
N LYS A 400 -14.18 -18.31 11.77
CA LYS A 400 -14.40 -19.76 11.88
C LYS A 400 -13.86 -20.49 10.64
N ALA A 401 -12.53 -20.48 10.46
CA ALA A 401 -11.91 -21.19 9.35
C ALA A 401 -12.01 -22.71 9.56
N GLU A 402 -12.42 -23.42 8.50
CA GLU A 402 -12.59 -24.88 8.47
C GLU A 402 -11.86 -25.47 7.25
N LEU A 403 -11.74 -26.80 7.17
CA LEU A 403 -11.13 -27.47 6.01
C LEU A 403 -11.82 -27.08 4.68
N LYS A 404 -13.13 -26.87 4.70
CA LYS A 404 -13.90 -26.42 3.54
C LYS A 404 -13.71 -24.93 3.19
N SER A 405 -13.07 -24.15 4.06
CA SER A 405 -12.64 -22.77 3.75
C SER A 405 -11.49 -22.78 2.74
N ASP A 406 -10.58 -23.75 2.85
CA ASP A 406 -9.50 -23.90 1.87
C ASP A 406 -10.04 -24.38 0.50
N ILE A 407 -11.09 -25.20 0.49
CA ILE A 407 -11.78 -25.60 -0.75
C ILE A 407 -12.39 -24.39 -1.47
N TYR A 408 -13.03 -23.48 -0.72
CA TYR A 408 -13.53 -22.22 -1.27
C TYR A 408 -12.39 -21.39 -1.88
N SER A 409 -11.30 -21.21 -1.13
CA SER A 409 -10.13 -20.47 -1.54
C SER A 409 -9.47 -21.06 -2.80
N LEU A 410 -9.46 -22.40 -2.93
CA LEU A 410 -8.99 -23.10 -4.11
C LEU A 410 -9.89 -22.87 -5.33
N GLY A 411 -11.21 -22.88 -5.13
CA GLY A 411 -12.18 -22.55 -6.19
C GLY A 411 -12.01 -21.11 -6.71
N CYS A 412 -11.80 -20.16 -5.80
CA CYS A 412 -11.45 -18.77 -6.11
C CYS A 412 -10.11 -18.67 -6.88
N THR A 413 -9.10 -19.44 -6.46
CA THR A 413 -7.82 -19.54 -7.18
C THR A 413 -8.00 -20.09 -8.59
N ALA A 414 -8.81 -21.15 -8.77
CA ALA A 414 -9.10 -21.71 -10.08
C ALA A 414 -9.85 -20.72 -11.00
N HIS A 415 -10.82 -19.98 -10.45
CA HIS A 415 -11.49 -18.88 -11.16
C HIS A 415 -10.46 -17.88 -11.70
N PHE A 416 -9.54 -17.43 -10.85
CA PHE A 416 -8.50 -16.48 -11.25
C PHE A 416 -7.60 -17.05 -12.36
N LEU A 417 -7.16 -18.30 -12.23
CA LEU A 417 -6.31 -18.94 -13.23
C LEU A 417 -6.99 -19.03 -14.60
N LEU A 418 -8.29 -19.33 -14.64
CA LEU A 418 -9.05 -19.54 -15.89
C LEU A 418 -9.46 -18.23 -16.58
N THR A 419 -9.58 -17.13 -15.83
CA THR A 419 -10.13 -15.87 -16.34
C THR A 419 -9.09 -14.74 -16.38
N GLY A 420 -8.01 -14.86 -15.62
CA GLY A 420 -7.05 -13.79 -15.39
C GLY A 420 -7.58 -12.65 -14.52
N LYS A 421 -8.80 -12.76 -13.96
CA LYS A 421 -9.45 -11.74 -13.13
C LYS A 421 -9.68 -12.27 -11.72
N ASP A 422 -9.46 -11.41 -10.73
CA ASP A 422 -9.72 -11.77 -9.33
C ASP A 422 -11.20 -12.05 -9.10
N PRO A 423 -11.55 -13.04 -8.26
CA PRO A 423 -12.94 -13.32 -7.89
C PRO A 423 -13.51 -12.18 -7.05
N GLU A 424 -14.82 -12.00 -7.15
CA GLU A 424 -15.52 -10.98 -6.37
C GLU A 424 -15.71 -11.44 -4.92
N ALA A 425 -15.44 -10.55 -3.97
CA ALA A 425 -15.44 -10.89 -2.55
C ALA A 425 -16.82 -11.33 -2.05
N LEU A 426 -16.84 -12.40 -1.23
CA LEU A 426 -18.04 -12.95 -0.60
C LEU A 426 -19.14 -13.32 -1.62
N MET A 427 -18.75 -13.67 -2.84
CA MET A 427 -19.66 -14.15 -3.87
C MET A 427 -19.21 -15.50 -4.43
N GLN A 428 -20.19 -16.23 -4.99
CA GLN A 428 -19.93 -17.47 -5.69
C GLN A 428 -19.28 -17.17 -7.04
N SER A 429 -18.19 -17.85 -7.33
CA SER A 429 -17.43 -17.65 -8.57
C SER A 429 -18.07 -18.38 -9.74
N CYS A 430 -18.28 -17.68 -10.85
CA CYS A 430 -18.79 -18.25 -12.10
C CYS A 430 -17.85 -17.86 -13.26
N PRO A 431 -16.74 -18.59 -13.47
CA PRO A 431 -15.71 -18.21 -14.42
C PRO A 431 -16.21 -18.25 -15.88
N LYS A 432 -17.21 -19.09 -16.20
CA LYS A 432 -17.78 -19.16 -17.55
C LYS A 432 -18.43 -17.85 -18.02
N ARG A 433 -18.89 -16.99 -17.09
CA ARG A 433 -19.39 -15.64 -17.42
C ARG A 433 -18.32 -14.73 -18.01
N LEU A 434 -17.05 -14.96 -17.67
CA LEU A 434 -15.91 -14.17 -18.13
C LEU A 434 -15.16 -14.83 -19.28
N ASN A 435 -15.14 -16.16 -19.32
CA ASN A 435 -14.49 -16.94 -20.37
C ASN A 435 -15.42 -18.08 -20.81
N THR A 436 -16.09 -17.89 -21.95
CA THR A 436 -17.10 -18.82 -22.48
C THR A 436 -16.51 -20.15 -22.98
N GLN A 437 -15.17 -20.24 -23.11
CA GLN A 437 -14.48 -21.47 -23.53
C GLN A 437 -14.36 -22.49 -22.40
N ILE A 438 -14.69 -22.12 -21.16
CA ILE A 438 -14.66 -23.01 -20.00
C ILE A 438 -15.83 -24.00 -20.11
N THR A 439 -15.56 -25.29 -19.90
CA THR A 439 -16.59 -26.33 -19.92
C THR A 439 -17.60 -26.17 -18.79
N ASP A 440 -18.83 -26.65 -19.00
CA ASP A 440 -19.87 -26.64 -17.96
C ASP A 440 -19.42 -27.39 -16.71
N ASN A 441 -18.80 -28.57 -16.87
CA ASN A 441 -18.38 -29.37 -15.74
C ASN A 441 -17.32 -28.67 -14.85
N MET A 442 -16.35 -27.96 -15.45
CA MET A 442 -15.37 -27.19 -14.68
C MET A 442 -16.01 -25.97 -14.02
N ASN A 443 -16.89 -25.28 -14.73
CA ASN A 443 -17.64 -24.15 -14.17
C ASN A 443 -18.48 -24.58 -12.96
N ASP A 444 -19.19 -25.69 -13.07
CA ASP A 444 -20.09 -26.21 -12.04
C ASP A 444 -19.29 -26.67 -10.82
N LEU A 445 -18.14 -27.31 -11.01
CA LEU A 445 -17.23 -27.63 -9.92
C LEU A 445 -16.75 -26.37 -9.19
N ILE A 446 -16.31 -25.33 -9.90
CA ILE A 446 -15.85 -24.08 -9.29
C ILE A 446 -17.00 -23.36 -8.57
N MET A 447 -18.20 -23.35 -9.15
CA MET A 447 -19.39 -22.82 -8.49
C MET A 447 -19.69 -23.59 -7.20
N GLN A 448 -19.62 -24.92 -7.23
CA GLN A 448 -19.86 -25.75 -6.04
C GLN A 448 -18.79 -25.53 -4.96
N MET A 449 -17.51 -25.47 -5.34
CA MET A 449 -16.40 -25.18 -4.42
C MET A 449 -16.53 -23.79 -3.78
N THR A 450 -17.09 -22.81 -4.50
CA THR A 450 -17.29 -21.44 -4.03
C THR A 450 -18.72 -21.15 -3.54
N SER A 451 -19.49 -22.20 -3.18
CA SER A 451 -20.81 -21.98 -2.56
C SER A 451 -20.69 -21.17 -1.27
N GLN A 452 -21.67 -20.32 -1.01
CA GLN A 452 -21.73 -19.52 0.22
C GLN A 452 -22.02 -20.38 1.45
N GLN A 453 -22.73 -21.50 1.28
CA GLN A 453 -23.00 -22.46 2.34
C GLN A 453 -21.88 -23.50 2.41
N THR A 454 -21.30 -23.70 3.59
CA THR A 454 -20.19 -24.63 3.80
C THR A 454 -20.59 -26.08 3.55
N GLU A 455 -21.85 -26.44 3.82
CA GLU A 455 -22.40 -27.79 3.67
C GLU A 455 -22.47 -28.24 2.21
N GLU A 456 -22.75 -27.31 1.29
CA GLU A 456 -22.89 -27.56 -0.14
C GLU A 456 -21.54 -27.77 -0.85
N ARG A 457 -20.44 -27.27 -0.26
CA ARG A 457 -19.10 -27.42 -0.83
C ARG A 457 -18.64 -28.89 -0.75
N PRO A 458 -17.98 -29.41 -1.80
CA PRO A 458 -17.42 -30.74 -1.78
C PRO A 458 -16.27 -30.83 -0.77
N SER A 459 -16.01 -32.03 -0.25
CA SER A 459 -14.72 -32.32 0.41
C SER A 459 -13.58 -32.34 -0.62
N ALA A 460 -12.32 -32.29 -0.14
CA ALA A 460 -11.15 -32.41 -1.01
C ALA A 460 -11.21 -33.67 -1.88
N GLU A 461 -11.59 -34.79 -1.27
CA GLU A 461 -11.73 -36.09 -1.93
C GLU A 461 -12.89 -36.11 -2.95
N GLN A 462 -14.02 -35.48 -2.67
CA GLN A 462 -15.13 -35.36 -3.63
C GLN A 462 -14.73 -34.50 -4.83
N ALA A 463 -14.10 -33.35 -4.59
CA ALA A 463 -13.62 -32.48 -5.66
C ALA A 463 -12.57 -33.19 -6.52
N LEU A 464 -11.66 -33.95 -5.90
CA LEU A 464 -10.61 -34.70 -6.60
C LEU A 464 -11.23 -35.70 -7.59
N ARG A 465 -12.20 -36.50 -7.13
CA ARG A 465 -12.96 -37.42 -7.99
C ARG A 465 -13.67 -36.70 -9.12
N THR A 466 -14.28 -35.54 -8.86
CA THR A 466 -14.92 -34.75 -9.92
C THR A 466 -13.91 -34.35 -10.99
N ILE A 467 -12.73 -33.84 -10.61
CA ILE A 467 -11.70 -33.47 -11.60
C ILE A 467 -11.25 -34.70 -12.38
N GLU A 468 -10.97 -35.84 -11.72
CA GLU A 468 -10.60 -37.11 -12.36
C GLU A 468 -11.59 -37.55 -13.43
N MET A 469 -12.89 -37.40 -13.17
CA MET A 469 -13.96 -37.70 -14.14
C MET A 469 -13.99 -36.75 -15.35
N LEU A 470 -13.43 -35.55 -15.26
CA LEU A 470 -13.36 -34.60 -16.39
C LEU A 470 -12.44 -35.07 -17.53
N GLY A 471 -11.64 -36.13 -17.32
CA GLY A 471 -10.89 -36.78 -18.40
C GLY A 471 -9.67 -35.99 -18.92
N TYR A 472 -9.24 -34.93 -18.23
CA TYR A 472 -8.07 -34.11 -18.59
C TYR A 472 -6.70 -34.84 -18.48
N TYR A 473 -6.71 -36.14 -18.16
CA TYR A 473 -5.58 -36.96 -17.72
C TYR A 473 -5.02 -37.94 -18.75
N ARG A 474 -5.54 -37.97 -19.98
CA ARG A 474 -4.90 -38.79 -21.02
C ARG A 474 -3.52 -38.20 -21.33
N GLU A 475 -2.48 -38.78 -20.73
CA GLU A 475 -1.08 -38.56 -21.09
C GLU A 475 -0.89 -38.96 -22.55
N GLY A 476 -0.36 -38.07 -23.40
CA GLY A 476 0.00 -38.47 -24.77
C GLY A 476 -0.01 -37.42 -25.88
N GLU A 477 -0.54 -36.21 -25.68
CA GLU A 477 -0.47 -35.15 -26.70
C GLU A 477 0.31 -33.96 -26.14
N VAL A 478 1.61 -33.98 -26.44
CA VAL A 478 2.59 -32.89 -26.24
C VAL A 478 2.58 -32.00 -27.47
#